data_AF-A0A349B4Z1-F1
#
_entry.id   AF-A0A349B4Z1-F1
#
_cell.length_a   1.000
_cell.length_b   1.000
_cell.length_c   1.000
_cell.angle_alpha   90.00
_cell.angle_beta   90.00
_cell.angle_gamma   90.00
#
_symmetry.space_group_name_H-M   'P 1'
#
loop_
_entity.id
_entity.type
_entity.pdbx_description
1 polymer ?
#
loop_
_entity_poly.entity_id
_entity_poly.type
_entity_poly.pdbx_seq_one_letter_code
_entity_poly.pdbx_strand_id
1 'polypeptide(L)' 'SLDHAMWFHRPFRADEWLLYDQDTPTATGGRGLARGHLWDLDGNLVASVVQEGLIRQMRH' A
#
# COMPACT_ATOMS: atom_id res chain seq x y z
N SER A 1 7.01 6.58 7.97
CA SER A 1 6.46 6.94 6.66
C SER A 1 6.88 8.35 6.33
N LEU A 2 7.26 8.65 5.08
CA LEU A 2 7.50 10.02 4.65
C LEU A 2 6.18 10.68 4.22
N ASP A 3 5.38 9.95 3.45
CA ASP A 3 3.99 10.29 3.14
C ASP A 3 3.11 9.03 3.17
N HIS A 4 1.79 9.23 2.97
CA HIS A 4 0.82 8.15 2.80
C HIS A 4 -0.44 8.74 2.15
N ALA A 5 -0.90 8.13 1.06
CA ALA A 5 -2.10 8.53 0.34
C ALA A 5 -3.00 7.33 0.07
N MET A 6 -4.30 7.51 0.28
CA MET A 6 -5.32 6.50 0.04
C MET A 6 -6.47 7.10 -0.76
N TRP A 7 -7.03 6.29 -1.65
CA TRP A 7 -8.27 6.59 -2.35
C TRP A 7 -9.26 5.46 -2.10
N PHE A 8 -10.42 5.82 -1.57
CA PHE A 8 -11.51 4.89 -1.28
C PHE A 8 -12.52 4.92 -2.43
N HIS A 9 -12.70 3.79 -3.09
CA HIS A 9 -13.51 3.70 -4.29
C HIS A 9 -14.92 3.21 -3.99
N ARG A 10 -15.07 2.38 -2.95
CA ARG A 10 -16.32 1.69 -2.59
C ARG A 10 -16.43 1.52 -1.07
N PRO A 11 -17.65 1.43 -0.52
CA PRO A 11 -17.83 0.96 0.85
C PRO A 11 -17.28 -0.46 1.00
N PHE A 12 -16.67 -0.75 2.15
CA PHE A 12 -16.22 -2.10 2.51
C PHE A 12 -16.28 -2.26 4.03
N ARG A 13 -16.19 -3.51 4.47
CA ARG A 13 -16.18 -3.88 5.88
C ARG A 13 -14.77 -4.29 6.30
N ALA A 14 -14.22 -3.62 7.30
CA ALA A 14 -12.88 -3.92 7.81
C ALA A 14 -12.83 -5.19 8.69
N ASP A 15 -13.99 -5.71 9.08
CA ASP A 15 -14.16 -6.98 9.78
C ASP A 15 -14.39 -8.18 8.83
N GLU A 16 -14.37 -7.95 7.52
CA GLU A 16 -14.33 -8.98 6.48
C GLU A 16 -12.93 -9.10 5.90
N TRP A 17 -12.65 -10.23 5.24
CA TRP A 17 -11.37 -10.43 4.59
C TRP A 17 -11.17 -9.45 3.42
N LEU A 18 -9.98 -8.84 3.39
CA LEU A 18 -9.50 -8.05 2.27
C LEU A 18 -8.18 -8.64 1.79
N LEU A 19 -8.03 -8.82 0.47
CA LEU A 19 -6.73 -9.06 -0.13
C LEU A 19 -6.01 -7.72 -0.26
N TYR A 20 -4.82 -7.62 0.33
CA TYR A 20 -3.93 -6.48 0.10
C TYR A 20 -2.81 -6.90 -0.86
N ASP A 21 -2.95 -6.53 -2.12
CA ASP A 21 -1.93 -6.76 -3.15
C ASP A 21 -0.97 -5.57 -3.18
N GLN A 22 0.33 -5.84 -3.06
CA GLN A 22 1.35 -4.80 -2.89
C GLN A 22 2.52 -5.00 -3.84
N ASP A 23 3.01 -3.90 -4.40
CA ASP A 23 4.22 -3.87 -5.22
C ASP A 23 5.11 -2.66 -4.92
N THR A 24 6.34 -2.71 -5.44
CA THR A 24 7.34 -1.64 -5.29
C THR A 24 7.85 -1.23 -6.67
N PRO A 25 7.35 -0.12 -7.23
CA PRO A 25 7.81 0.34 -8.54
C PRO A 25 9.25 0.85 -8.53
N THR A 26 9.71 1.43 -7.41
CA THR A 26 11.07 1.98 -7.30
C THR A 26 11.56 2.01 -5.86
N ALA A 27 12.85 1.76 -5.68
CA ALA A 27 13.58 1.98 -4.45
C ALA A 27 14.96 2.56 -4.79
N THR A 28 15.21 3.81 -4.39
CA THR A 28 16.45 4.53 -4.70
C THR A 28 16.70 5.67 -3.71
N GLY A 29 17.95 6.08 -3.57
CA GLY A 29 18.31 7.24 -2.73
C GLY A 29 17.92 7.09 -1.26
N GLY A 30 17.89 5.86 -0.74
CA GLY A 30 17.45 5.56 0.62
C GLY A 30 15.94 5.67 0.83
N ARG A 31 15.13 5.70 -0.23
CA ARG A 31 13.66 5.70 -0.17
C ARG A 31 13.08 4.57 -1.00
N GLY A 32 11.88 4.13 -0.64
CA GLY A 32 11.09 3.18 -1.42
C GLY A 32 9.66 3.66 -1.58
N LEU A 33 9.14 3.55 -2.79
CA LEU A 33 7.74 3.78 -3.11
C LEU A 33 7.00 2.44 -3.09
N ALA A 34 6.08 2.28 -2.15
CA ALA A 34 5.15 1.16 -2.11
C ALA A 34 3.80 1.60 -2.68
N ARG A 35 3.18 0.72 -3.47
CA ARG A 35 1.77 0.85 -3.85
C ARG A 35 1.02 -0.39 -3.39
N GLY A 36 -0.28 -0.25 -3.22
CA GLY A 36 -1.12 -1.43 -3.07
C GLY A 36 -2.59 -1.20 -3.37
N HIS A 37 -3.28 -2.31 -3.53
CA HIS A 37 -4.69 -2.40 -3.85
C HIS A 37 -5.38 -3.31 -2.85
N LEU A 38 -6.49 -2.83 -2.30
CA LEU A 38 -7.34 -3.60 -1.40
C LEU A 38 -8.54 -4.13 -2.17
N TRP A 39 -8.74 -5.45 -2.13
CA TRP A 39 -9.83 -6.16 -2.80
C TRP A 39 -10.70 -6.88 -1.77
N ASP A 40 -12.02 -6.83 -1.94
CA ASP A 40 -12.95 -7.63 -1.13
C ASP A 40 -13.02 -9.09 -1.61
N LEU A 41 -13.79 -9.92 -0.90
CA LEU A 41 -13.99 -11.33 -1.21
C LEU A 41 -14.67 -11.57 -2.56
N ASP A 42 -15.46 -10.60 -3.04
CA ASP A 42 -16.13 -10.64 -4.33
C ASP A 42 -15.20 -10.18 -5.48
N GLY A 43 -13.98 -9.76 -5.15
CA GLY A 43 -12.98 -9.30 -6.11
C GLY A 43 -13.15 -7.84 -6.55
N ASN A 44 -13.90 -7.02 -5.79
CA ASN A 44 -14.00 -5.59 -6.07
C ASN A 44 -12.82 -4.83 -5.48
N LEU A 45 -12.25 -3.91 -6.26
CA LEU A 45 -11.26 -2.96 -5.77
C LEU A 45 -11.92 -1.92 -4.85
N VAL A 46 -11.62 -1.95 -3.56
CA VAL A 46 -12.24 -1.05 -2.56
C VAL A 46 -11.37 0.15 -2.22
N ALA A 47 -10.04 0.00 -2.27
CA ALA A 47 -9.11 1.12 -2.05
C ALA A 47 -7.78 0.95 -2.80
N SER A 48 -7.15 2.07 -3.11
CA SER A 48 -5.76 2.15 -3.60
C SER A 48 -4.90 2.92 -2.60
N VAL A 49 -3.66 2.46 -2.42
CA VAL A 49 -2.70 3.02 -1.45
C VAL A 49 -1.38 3.33 -2.14
N VAL A 50 -0.78 4.46 -1.79
CA VAL A 50 0.60 4.81 -2.15
C VAL A 50 1.32 5.32 -0.90
N GLN A 51 2.55 4.88 -0.70
CA GLN A 51 3.38 5.29 0.43
C GLN A 51 4.85 5.36 0.04
N GLU A 52 5.51 6.49 0.32
CA GLU A 52 6.96 6.59 0.32
C GLU A 52 7.51 6.44 1.75
N GLY A 53 8.56 5.63 1.88
CA GLY A 53 9.25 5.40 3.15
C GLY A 53 10.76 5.48 3.02
N LEU A 54 11.44 5.84 4.12
CA LEU A 54 12.90 5.73 4.22
C LEU A 54 13.30 4.26 4.34
N ILE A 55 14.20 3.81 3.47
CA ILE A 55 14.86 2.51 3.53
C ILE A 55 16.32 2.77 3.93
N ARG A 56 16.66 2.47 5.19
CA ARG A 56 18.01 2.67 5.73
C ARG A 56 18.64 1.32 6.04
N GLN A 57 19.80 1.03 5.43
CA GLN A 57 20.63 -0.09 5.84
C GLN A 57 21.15 0.16 7.27
N MET A 58 20.97 -0.83 8.15
CA MET A 58 21.62 -0.79 9.45
C MET A 58 23.10 -1.09 9.26
N ARG A 59 23.97 -0.24 9.82
CA ARG A 59 25.40 -0.51 9.91
C ARG A 59 25.62 -1.41 11.13
N HIS A 60 26.25 -2.56 10.91
CA HIS A 60 26.84 -3.39 11.97
C HIS A 60 28.28 -2.96 12.22
#